data_AF-A0A6G3WYH1-F1
#
_entry.id   AF-A0A6G3WYH1-F1
#
_cell.length_a   1.000
_cell.length_b   1.000
_cell.length_c   1.000
_cell.angle_alpha   90.00
_cell.angle_beta   90.00
_cell.angle_gamma   90.00
#
_symmetry.space_group_name_H-M   'P 1'
#
loop_
_entity.id
_entity.type
_entity.pdbx_description
1 polymer ?
#
loop_
_entity_poly.entity_id
_entity_poly.type
_entity_poly.pdbx_seq_one_letter_code
_entity_poly.pdbx_strand_id
1 'polypeptide(L)'
;EEIRRIGDRVTVIKDGRTVAVGLPAADTPTRDIVAMMTGRDVAYVFPPRPEESAATTAEPVLRVQGLSRKGEFAPVDLELRPGEIVGLAG
;
A
#
# COMPACT_ATOMS: atom_id res chain seq x y z
N GLU A 1 0.34 -2.63 12.04
CA GLU A 1 1.28 -3.74 12.35
C GLU A 1 2.69 -3.28 12.70
N GLU A 2 3.46 -2.62 11.83
CA GLU A 2 4.87 -2.30 12.15
C GLU A 2 5.06 -1.29 13.29
N ILE A 3 4.25 -0.22 13.31
CA ILE A 3 4.29 0.82 14.37
C ILE A 3 4.15 0.19 15.77
N ARG A 4 3.29 -0.81 15.91
CA ARG A 4 3.04 -1.52 17.19
C ARG A 4 4.14 -2.52 17.53
N ARG A 5 4.74 -3.12 16.50
CA ARG A 5 5.76 -4.16 16.65
C ARG A 5 7.11 -3.59 17.06
N ILE A 6 7.43 -2.37 16.64
CA ILE A 6 8.77 -1.77 16.81
C ILE A 6 8.73 -0.51 17.67
N GLY A 7 7.64 0.26 17.64
CA GLY A 7 7.54 1.53 18.33
C GLY A 7 7.07 1.39 19.77
N ASP A 8 7.58 2.26 20.66
CA ASP A 8 7.07 2.43 22.02
C ASP A 8 6.05 3.58 22.10
N ARG A 9 6.33 4.67 21.37
CA ARG A 9 5.58 5.93 21.45
C ARG A 9 5.37 6.55 20.08
N VAL A 10 4.22 7.21 19.91
CA VAL A 10 3.83 7.90 18.68
C VAL A 10 3.61 9.39 18.95
N THR A 11 4.20 10.24 18.10
CA THR A 11 3.95 11.68 18.04
C THR A 11 3.40 12.01 16.67
N VAL A 12 2.28 12.73 16.62
CA VAL A 12 1.61 13.07 15.35
C VAL A 12 1.81 14.56 15.07
N ILE A 13 2.31 14.86 13.87
CA ILE A 13 2.49 16.22 13.36
C ILE A 13 1.54 16.40 12.17
N LYS A 14 0.76 17.49 12.19
CA LYS A 14 -0.12 17.92 11.11
C LYS A 14 0.04 19.42 10.88
N ASP A 15 0.14 19.83 9.61
CA ASP A 15 0.27 21.24 9.21
C ASP A 15 1.39 22.00 9.97
N GLY A 16 2.53 21.32 10.17
CA GLY A 16 3.68 21.85 10.90
C GLY A 16 3.48 21.97 12.42
N ARG A 17 2.39 21.43 12.96
CA ARG A 17 2.06 21.48 14.39
C ARG A 17 1.94 20.09 14.98
N THR A 18 2.43 19.94 16.20
CA THR A 18 2.26 18.70 16.96
C THR A 18 0.83 18.62 17.49
N VAL A 19 0.09 17.61 17.08
CA VAL A 19 -1.32 17.42 17.47
C VAL A 19 -1.51 16.33 18.52
N ALA A 20 -0.55 15.41 18.65
CA ALA A 20 -0.49 14.44 19.72
C ALA A 20 0.97 14.09 20.06
N VAL A 21 1.26 13.86 21.33
CA VAL A 21 2.62 13.58 21.82
C VAL A 21 2.62 12.32 22.65
N GLY A 22 3.53 11.40 22.33
CA GLY A 22 3.90 10.32 23.24
C GLY A 22 2.80 9.29 23.49
N LEU A 23 1.92 9.09 22.52
CA LEU A 23 0.87 8.08 22.60
C LEU A 23 1.50 6.68 22.66
N PRO A 24 1.05 5.78 23.54
CA PRO A 24 1.59 4.42 23.63
C PRO A 24 1.31 3.66 22.33
N ALA A 25 2.37 3.25 21.65
CA ALA A 25 2.25 2.61 20.33
C ALA A 25 1.44 1.31 20.39
N ALA A 26 1.60 0.52 21.47
CA ALA A 26 0.89 -0.73 21.69
C ALA A 26 -0.64 -0.55 21.73
N ASP A 27 -1.10 0.49 22.43
CA ASP A 27 -2.52 0.67 22.73
C ASP A 27 -3.22 1.59 21.72
N THR A 28 -2.47 2.40 20.97
CA THR A 28 -3.06 3.35 20.04
C THR A 28 -3.50 2.65 18.74
N PRO A 29 -4.79 2.74 18.34
CA PRO A 29 -5.26 2.24 17.05
C PRO A 29 -4.62 2.98 15.87
N THR A 30 -4.19 2.23 14.84
CA THR A 30 -3.65 2.83 13.60
C THR A 30 -4.63 3.82 12.97
N ARG A 31 -5.94 3.49 13.01
CA ARG A 31 -7.00 4.39 12.53
C ARG A 31 -6.92 5.76 13.20
N ASP A 32 -6.74 5.80 14.51
CA ASP A 32 -6.74 7.04 15.29
C ASP A 32 -5.50 7.88 14.95
N ILE A 33 -4.34 7.24 14.78
CA ILE A 33 -3.11 7.89 14.30
C ILE A 33 -3.35 8.52 12.92
N VAL A 34 -3.93 7.77 11.98
CA VAL A 34 -4.24 8.27 10.62
C VAL A 34 -5.26 9.41 10.67
N ALA A 35 -6.28 9.31 11.52
CA ALA A 35 -7.26 10.36 11.72
C ALA A 35 -6.61 11.64 12.26
N MET A 36 -5.66 11.53 13.18
CA MET A 36 -4.88 12.68 13.67
C MET A 36 -3.97 13.28 12.58
N MET A 37 -3.33 12.45 11.74
CA MET A 37 -2.47 12.92 10.64
C MET A 37 -3.26 13.67 9.56
N THR A 38 -4.45 13.17 9.23
CA THR A 38 -5.28 13.72 8.14
C THR A 38 -6.31 14.74 8.62
N GLY A 39 -6.62 14.75 9.92
CA GLY A 39 -7.64 15.56 10.60
C GLY A 39 -9.05 15.36 10.06
N ARG A 40 -9.33 14.17 9.54
CA ARG A 40 -10.66 13.68 9.22
C ARG A 40 -10.70 12.21 9.62
N ASP A 41 -11.87 11.70 9.96
CA ASP A 41 -12.06 10.28 10.23
C ASP A 41 -11.95 9.54 8.89
N VAL A 42 -10.71 9.23 8.49
CA VAL A 42 -10.43 8.43 7.29
C VAL A 42 -10.75 7.00 7.70
N ALA A 43 -12.01 6.60 7.52
CA ALA A 43 -12.28 5.21 7.20
C ALA A 43 -11.31 4.86 6.06
N TYR A 44 -10.62 3.73 6.14
CA TYR A 44 -9.82 3.21 5.04
C TYR A 44 -10.74 3.02 3.84
N VAL A 45 -10.99 4.08 3.08
CA VAL A 45 -11.69 4.01 1.81
C VAL A 45 -10.62 3.51 0.86
N PHE A 46 -10.34 2.21 0.92
CA PHE A 46 -10.05 1.50 -0.30
C PHE A 46 -11.36 1.63 -1.09
N PRO A 47 -11.46 2.54 -2.09
CA PRO A 47 -12.63 2.51 -2.94
C PRO A 47 -12.81 1.07 -3.42
N PRO A 48 -14.05 0.59 -3.56
CA PRO A 48 -14.29 -0.75 -4.08
C PRO A 48 -13.44 -0.89 -5.33
N ARG A 49 -12.62 -1.95 -5.37
CA ARG A 49 -11.76 -2.23 -6.52
C ARG A 49 -12.68 -2.15 -7.75
N PRO A 50 -12.32 -1.37 -8.78
CA PRO A 50 -13.09 -1.33 -10.01
C PRO A 50 -13.40 -2.77 -10.43
N GLU A 51 -14.66 -3.07 -10.73
CA GLU A 51 -15.02 -4.44 -11.13
C GLU A 51 -14.13 -4.87 -12.30
N GLU A 52 -13.56 -6.07 -12.20
CA GLU A 52 -12.53 -6.63 -13.09
C GLU A 52 -12.92 -6.65 -14.59
N SER A 53 -14.19 -6.41 -14.93
CA SER A 53 -14.75 -6.84 -16.22
C SER A 53 -14.17 -6.15 -17.46
N ALA A 54 -13.72 -4.89 -17.36
CA ALA A 54 -13.18 -4.16 -18.52
C ALA A 54 -11.67 -4.38 -18.72
N ALA A 55 -10.89 -4.51 -17.63
CA ALA A 55 -9.45 -4.67 -17.72
C ALA A 55 -9.05 -6.11 -18.04
N THR A 56 -9.74 -7.11 -17.49
CA THR A 56 -9.36 -8.53 -17.66
C THR A 56 -9.65 -9.09 -19.06
N THR A 57 -10.59 -8.49 -19.80
CA THR A 57 -10.97 -8.88 -21.16
C THR A 57 -10.16 -8.19 -22.26
N ALA A 58 -9.41 -7.13 -21.92
CA ALA A 58 -8.57 -6.41 -22.87
C ALA A 58 -7.30 -7.19 -23.23
N GLU A 59 -6.82 -7.01 -24.47
CA GLU A 59 -5.55 -7.57 -24.91
C GLU A 59 -4.39 -6.95 -24.10
N PRO A 60 -3.42 -7.76 -23.62
CA PRO A 60 -2.27 -7.24 -22.89
C PRO A 60 -1.47 -6.23 -23.72
N VAL A 61 -1.08 -5.12 -23.09
CA VAL A 61 -0.16 -4.12 -23.68
C VAL A 61 1.31 -4.53 -23.50
N LEU A 62 1.59 -5.40 -22.54
CA LEU A 62 2.89 -6.05 -22.37
C LEU A 62 2.66 -7.53 -22.10
N ARG A 63 3.38 -8.37 -22.84
CA ARG A 63 3.48 -9.81 -22.58
C ARG A 63 4.95 -10.20 -22.53
N VAL A 64 5.34 -10.80 -21.42
CA VAL A 64 6.69 -11.32 -21.15
C VAL A 64 6.56 -12.82 -20.96
N GLN A 65 7.42 -13.58 -21.63
CA GLN A 65 7.46 -15.03 -21.53
C GLN A 65 8.89 -15.51 -21.29
N GLY A 66 9.09 -16.34 -20.28
CA GLY A 66 10.36 -16.98 -19.94
C GLY A 66 11.48 -16.02 -19.58
N LEU A 67 11.17 -14.80 -19.11
CA LEU A 67 12.19 -13.84 -18.70
C LEU A 67 12.98 -14.44 -17.55
N SER A 68 14.30 -14.57 -17.73
CA SER A 68 15.17 -15.17 -16.73
C SER A 68 16.52 -14.49 -16.72
N ARG A 69 17.20 -14.54 -15.57
CA ARG A 69 18.60 -14.13 -15.45
C ARG A 69 19.34 -15.10 -14.54
N LYS A 70 20.35 -15.75 -15.11
CA LYS A 70 21.14 -16.78 -14.42
C LYS A 70 21.71 -16.24 -13.11
N GLY A 71 21.45 -16.95 -12.01
CA GLY A 71 21.94 -16.60 -10.68
C GLY A 71 21.15 -15.51 -9.97
N GLU A 72 20.11 -14.94 -10.59
CA GLU A 72 19.28 -13.88 -9.99
C GLU A 72 17.84 -14.32 -9.81
N PHE A 73 17.19 -14.85 -10.85
CA PHE A 73 15.81 -15.34 -10.76
C PHE A 73 15.49 -16.45 -11.77
N ALA A 74 14.56 -17.32 -11.40
CA ALA A 74 14.00 -18.35 -12.28
C ALA A 74 13.11 -17.72 -13.37
N PRO A 75 12.83 -18.41 -14.48
CA PRO A 75 11.95 -17.90 -15.53
C PRO A 75 10.60 -17.41 -15.01
N VAL A 76 10.17 -16.23 -15.48
CA VAL A 76 8.88 -15.63 -15.14
C VAL A 76 8.12 -15.21 -16.39
N ASP A 77 6.80 -15.35 -16.30
CA ASP A 77 5.83 -14.86 -17.27
C ASP A 77 5.05 -13.71 -16.64
N LEU A 78 4.80 -12.65 -17.41
CA LEU A 78 4.06 -11.47 -16.94
C LEU A 78 3.19 -10.93 -18.08
N GLU A 79 1.95 -10.61 -17.75
CA GLU A 79 1.05 -9.85 -18.62
C GLU A 79 0.64 -8.57 -17.92
N LEU A 80 0.67 -7.45 -18.64
CA LEU A 80 0.12 -6.17 -18.19
C LEU A 80 -0.98 -5.74 -19.16
N ARG A 81 -2.18 -5.49 -18.65
CA ARG A 81 -3.34 -5.06 -19.43
C ARG A 81 -3.56 -3.54 -19.31
N PRO A 82 -4.30 -2.92 -20.24
CA PRO A 82 -4.64 -1.51 -20.18
C PRO A 82 -5.22 -1.10 -18.83
N GLY A 83 -4.65 -0.06 -18.22
CA GLY A 83 -5.13 0.50 -16.95
C GLY A 83 -4.65 -0.24 -15.69
N GLU A 84 -3.94 -1.36 -15.82
CA GLU A 84 -3.33 -2.03 -14.68
C GLU A 84 -2.11 -1.24 -14.17
N ILE A 85 -2.05 -1.04 -12.85
CA ILE A 85 -0.89 -0.49 -12.14
C ILE A 85 -0.28 -1.64 -11.34
N VAL A 86 0.82 -2.20 -11.83
CA VAL A 86 1.50 -3.33 -11.20
C VAL A 86 2.74 -2.86 -10.44
N GLY A 87 2.82 -3.21 -9.16
CA GLY A 87 4.03 -3.06 -8.35
C GLY A 87 4.74 -4.40 -8.21
N LEU A 88 6.02 -4.45 -8.59
CA LEU A 88 6.89 -5.60 -8.34
C LEU A 88 7.72 -5.31 -7.09
N ALA A 89 7.59 -6.16 -6.08
CA ALA A 89 8.33 -6.05 -4.82
C ALA A 89 8.87 -7.43 -4.41
N GLY A 90 10.09 -7.44 -3.89
CA GLY A 90 10.86 -8.61 -3.48
C GLY A 90 12.16 -8.17 -2.84
#